data_AF-A0A843XCY8-F1
#
_entry.id   AF-A0A843XCY8-F1
#
_cell.length_a   1.000
_cell.length_b   1.000
_cell.length_c   1.000
_cell.angle_alpha   90.00
_cell.angle_beta   90.00
_cell.angle_gamma   90.00
#
_symmetry.space_group_name_H-M   'P 1'
#
loop_
_entity.id
_entity.type
_entity.pdbx_description
1 polymer ?
#
loop_
_entity_poly.entity_id
_entity_poly.type
_entity_poly.pdbx_seq_one_letter_code
_entity_poly.pdbx_strand_id
1 'polypeptide(L)'
;QLLNMNLSGHLAPELGQLSHAEILDFMWNNISGGIPKEIGNIRSLRLLLLNGNQLSGSLPEELGNLRNLDRLQIDQNNISGPLPKSFANMEFVKHLYVLLSC
;
A
#
# COMPACT_ATOMS: atom_id res chain seq x y z
N GLN A 1 4.85 -4.25 -12.54
CA GLN A 1 4.71 -2.78 -12.62
C GLN A 1 3.55 -2.49 -13.55
N LEU A 2 2.57 -1.71 -13.10
CA LEU A 2 1.34 -1.37 -13.83
C LEU A 2 1.06 0.16 -13.82
N LEU A 3 2.12 0.97 -13.79
CA LEU A 3 2.07 2.43 -13.75
C LEU A 3 1.37 3.04 -14.98
N ASN A 4 0.46 3.99 -14.75
CA ASN A 4 -0.14 4.83 -15.80
C ASN A 4 -0.81 4.04 -16.94
N MET A 5 -1.54 2.99 -16.56
CA MET A 5 -2.21 2.09 -17.51
C MET A 5 -3.74 2.33 -17.56
N ASN A 6 -4.21 3.44 -16.97
CA ASN A 6 -5.64 3.76 -16.84
C ASN A 6 -6.45 2.63 -16.16
N LEU A 7 -5.81 1.87 -15.26
CA LEU A 7 -6.45 0.78 -14.55
C LEU A 7 -7.48 1.32 -13.58
N SER A 8 -8.64 0.67 -13.51
CA SER A 8 -9.72 1.01 -12.59
C SER A 8 -10.21 -0.22 -11.85
N GLY A 9 -10.96 -0.01 -10.77
CA GLY A 9 -11.46 -1.08 -9.92
C GLY A 9 -10.75 -1.09 -8.58
N HIS A 10 -10.69 -2.26 -7.94
CA HIS A 10 -10.21 -2.40 -6.56
C HIS A 10 -8.95 -3.26 -6.51
N LEU A 11 -8.11 -3.04 -5.48
CA LEU A 11 -7.05 -3.97 -5.15
C LEU A 11 -7.66 -5.27 -4.63
N ALA A 12 -7.40 -6.38 -5.32
CA ALA A 12 -7.96 -7.67 -4.99
C ALA A 12 -7.21 -8.31 -3.79
N PRO A 13 -7.89 -8.93 -2.81
CA PRO A 13 -7.24 -9.66 -1.70
C PRO A 13 -6.23 -10.72 -2.16
N GLU A 14 -6.44 -11.30 -3.34
CA GLU A 14 -5.59 -12.30 -3.96
C GLU A 14 -4.17 -11.79 -4.25
N LEU A 15 -3.96 -10.46 -4.29
CA LEU A 15 -2.61 -9.87 -4.35
C LEU A 15 -1.72 -10.37 -3.20
N GLY A 16 -2.30 -10.70 -2.03
CA GLY A 16 -1.58 -11.27 -0.91
C GLY A 16 -0.96 -12.65 -1.18
N GLN A 17 -1.33 -13.32 -2.27
CA GLN A 17 -0.75 -14.60 -2.69
C GLN A 17 0.56 -14.44 -3.46
N LEU A 18 0.95 -13.22 -3.83
CA LEU A 18 2.19 -12.91 -4.53
C LEU A 18 3.41 -12.98 -3.60
N SER A 19 3.61 -14.10 -2.91
CA SER A 19 4.57 -14.30 -1.82
C SER A 19 6.04 -13.97 -2.14
N HIS A 20 6.39 -13.89 -3.42
CA HIS A 20 7.74 -13.58 -3.91
C HIS A 20 7.86 -12.17 -4.54
N ALA A 21 6.78 -11.38 -4.56
CA ALA A 21 6.82 -10.05 -5.15
C ALA A 21 7.59 -9.07 -4.27
N GLU A 22 8.66 -8.50 -4.82
CA GLU A 22 9.44 -7.45 -4.14
C GLU A 22 8.90 -6.04 -4.42
N ILE A 23 8.20 -5.86 -5.54
CA ILE A 23 7.72 -4.55 -5.99
C ILE A 23 6.26 -4.67 -6.42
N LEU A 24 5.39 -3.92 -5.76
CA LEU A 24 4.04 -3.63 -6.23
C LEU A 24 3.96 -2.15 -6.60
N ASP A 25 3.77 -1.90 -7.88
CA ASP A 25 3.71 -0.57 -8.46
C ASP A 25 2.41 -0.44 -9.27
N PHE A 26 1.50 0.33 -8.70
CA PHE A 26 0.20 0.69 -9.26
C PHE A 26 0.00 2.21 -9.32
N MET A 27 1.09 2.99 -9.24
CA MET A 27 0.98 4.45 -9.20
C MET A 27 0.23 5.01 -10.41
N TRP A 28 -0.38 6.18 -10.25
CA TRP A 28 -1.00 6.94 -11.34
C TRP A 28 -2.03 6.13 -12.13
N ASN A 29 -3.00 5.53 -11.43
CA ASN A 29 -4.14 4.83 -12.02
C ASN A 29 -5.46 5.36 -11.39
N ASN A 30 -6.58 4.72 -11.72
CA ASN A 30 -7.91 5.04 -11.21
C ASN A 30 -8.41 3.96 -10.24
N ILE A 31 -7.51 3.35 -9.46
CA ILE A 31 -7.86 2.30 -8.50
C ILE A 31 -8.54 2.94 -7.29
N SER A 32 -9.64 2.36 -6.82
CA SER A 32 -10.47 2.88 -5.74
C SER A 32 -10.74 1.84 -4.64
N GLY A 33 -11.42 2.28 -3.59
CA GLY A 33 -11.71 1.47 -2.40
C GLY A 33 -10.51 1.34 -1.46
N GLY A 34 -10.59 0.38 -0.53
CA GLY A 34 -9.59 0.20 0.52
C GLY A 34 -8.37 -0.60 0.09
N ILE A 35 -7.28 -0.42 0.83
CA ILE A 35 -6.11 -1.31 0.72
C ILE A 35 -6.45 -2.63 1.43
N PRO A 36 -6.45 -3.79 0.75
CA PRO A 36 -6.77 -5.07 1.37
C PRO A 36 -5.68 -5.46 2.38
N LYS A 37 -6.10 -5.99 3.54
CA LYS A 37 -5.19 -6.42 4.60
C LYS A 37 -4.23 -7.51 4.16
N GLU A 38 -4.62 -8.30 3.17
CA GLU A 38 -3.87 -9.40 2.59
C GLU A 38 -2.54 -8.94 1.96
N ILE A 39 -2.39 -7.65 1.63
CA ILE A 39 -1.08 -7.09 1.23
C ILE A 39 -0.02 -7.36 2.30
N GLY A 40 -0.38 -7.38 3.58
CA GLY A 40 0.52 -7.73 4.68
C GLY A 40 1.10 -9.15 4.62
N ASN A 41 0.57 -10.03 3.76
CA ASN A 41 1.10 -11.38 3.55
C ASN A 41 2.33 -11.40 2.63
N ILE A 42 2.57 -10.35 1.86
CA ILE A 42 3.67 -10.26 0.89
C ILE A 42 4.96 -9.84 1.62
N ARG A 43 5.49 -10.72 2.47
CA ARG A 43 6.63 -10.40 3.34
C ARG A 43 7.93 -10.11 2.58
N SER A 44 8.01 -10.47 1.30
CA SER A 44 9.12 -10.14 0.40
C SER A 44 9.08 -8.70 -0.12
N LEU A 45 7.98 -7.96 0.11
CA LEU A 45 7.77 -6.65 -0.48
C LEU A 45 8.78 -5.62 0.05
N ARG A 46 9.41 -4.92 -0.89
CA ARG A 46 10.36 -3.83 -0.64
C ARG A 46 9.80 -2.48 -1.04
N LEU A 47 9.02 -2.43 -2.13
CA LEU A 47 8.40 -1.20 -2.62
C LEU A 47 6.89 -1.41 -2.79
N LEU A 48 6.11 -0.60 -2.08
CA LEU A 48 4.66 -0.50 -2.26
C LEU A 48 4.31 0.91 -2.72
N LEU A 49 4.01 1.06 -4.01
CA LEU A 49 3.78 2.35 -4.67
C LEU A 49 2.33 2.40 -5.19
N LEU A 50 1.49 3.14 -4.49
CA LEU A 50 0.05 3.27 -4.75
C LEU A 50 -0.39 4.73 -4.93
N ASN A 51 0.54 5.69 -4.93
CA ASN A 51 0.20 7.11 -5.04
C ASN A 51 -0.43 7.48 -6.38
N GLY A 52 -1.25 8.54 -6.37
CA GLY A 52 -1.96 9.01 -7.56
C GLY A 52 -3.08 8.06 -7.96
N ASN A 53 -3.87 7.62 -6.99
CA ASN A 53 -5.05 6.77 -7.19
C ASN A 53 -6.26 7.37 -6.44
N GLN A 54 -7.36 6.63 -6.35
CA GLN A 54 -8.60 7.00 -5.66
C GLN A 54 -8.85 6.10 -4.44
N LEU A 55 -7.79 5.53 -3.86
CA LEU A 55 -7.89 4.65 -2.69
C LEU A 55 -8.44 5.44 -1.48
N SER A 56 -9.21 4.79 -0.63
CA SER A 56 -9.94 5.43 0.47
C SER A 56 -10.04 4.53 1.70
N GLY A 57 -10.50 5.10 2.81
CA GLY A 57 -10.62 4.38 4.09
C GLY A 57 -9.29 4.32 4.85
N SER A 58 -9.26 3.50 5.90
CA SER A 58 -8.10 3.36 6.79
C SER A 58 -7.04 2.40 6.27
N LEU A 59 -5.79 2.66 6.65
CA LEU A 59 -4.69 1.72 6.44
C LEU A 59 -4.87 0.47 7.31
N PRO A 60 -4.70 -0.75 6.76
CA PRO A 60 -4.80 -1.97 7.56
C PRO A 60 -3.58 -2.14 8.47
N GLU A 61 -3.80 -2.65 9.69
CA GLU A 61 -2.74 -2.94 10.67
C GLU A 61 -1.75 -3.99 10.14
N GLU A 62 -2.17 -4.84 9.21
CA GLU A 62 -1.35 -5.88 8.60
C GLU A 62 -0.20 -5.33 7.74
N LEU A 63 -0.23 -4.04 7.34
CA LEU A 63 0.92 -3.41 6.67
C LEU A 63 2.18 -3.42 7.54
N GLY A 64 2.04 -3.45 8.88
CA GLY A 64 3.18 -3.60 9.79
C GLY A 64 3.87 -4.97 9.72
N ASN A 65 3.29 -5.96 9.03
CA ASN A 65 3.94 -7.24 8.77
C ASN A 65 5.01 -7.17 7.65
N LEU A 66 5.04 -6.08 6.88
CA LEU A 66 5.96 -5.87 5.76
C LEU A 66 7.34 -5.44 6.25
N ARG A 67 8.04 -6.35 6.95
CA ARG A 67 9.32 -6.05 7.62
C ARG A 67 10.46 -5.70 6.65
N ASN A 68 10.36 -6.09 5.39
CA ASN A 68 11.37 -5.78 4.36
C ASN A 68 11.05 -4.51 3.56
N LEU A 69 9.98 -3.79 3.90
CA LEU A 69 9.52 -2.65 3.13
C LEU A 69 10.51 -1.48 3.27
N ASP A 70 11.17 -1.12 2.18
CA ASP A 70 12.06 0.04 2.10
C ASP A 70 11.26 1.34 1.87
N ARG A 71 10.17 1.25 1.08
CA ARG A 71 9.36 2.42 0.68
C ARG A 71 7.86 2.10 0.64
N LEU A 72 7.09 2.92 1.34
CA LEU A 72 5.63 3.00 1.24
C LEU A 72 5.24 4.38 0.71
N GLN A 73 4.59 4.40 -0.45
CA GLN A 73 4.12 5.64 -1.07
C GLN A 73 2.64 5.51 -1.43
N ILE A 74 1.79 6.24 -0.71
CA ILE A 74 0.32 6.17 -0.83
C ILE A 74 -0.32 7.56 -0.86
N ASP A 75 0.48 8.63 -0.91
CA ASP A 75 0.01 10.00 -1.05
C ASP A 75 -0.81 10.21 -2.34
N GLN A 76 -1.50 11.33 -2.47
CA GLN A 76 -2.40 11.59 -3.62
C GLN A 76 -3.46 10.48 -3.76
N ASN A 77 -4.10 10.15 -2.63
CA ASN A 77 -5.27 9.28 -2.49
C ASN A 77 -6.25 9.92 -1.48
N ASN A 78 -7.38 9.27 -1.22
CA ASN A 78 -8.41 9.68 -0.26
C ASN A 78 -8.35 8.87 1.05
N ILE A 79 -7.15 8.46 1.48
CA ILE A 79 -6.94 7.69 2.71
C ILE A 79 -7.25 8.55 3.93
N SER A 80 -7.93 7.97 4.91
CA SER A 80 -8.37 8.64 6.13
C SER A 80 -8.18 7.76 7.37
N GLY A 81 -8.38 8.34 8.55
CA GLY A 81 -8.18 7.65 9.82
C GLY A 81 -6.72 7.64 10.30
N PRO A 82 -6.44 7.02 11.45
CA PRO A 82 -5.12 7.05 12.06
C PRO A 82 -4.11 6.19 11.31
N LEU A 83 -2.82 6.49 11.49
CA LEU A 83 -1.76 5.56 11.11
C LEU A 83 -1.87 4.27 11.95
N PRO A 84 -1.65 3.08 11.36
CA PRO A 84 -1.69 1.84 12.10
C PRO A 84 -0.64 1.80 13.19
N LYS A 85 -0.99 1.29 14.37
CA LYS A 85 -0.04 1.17 15.49
C LYS A 85 1.11 0.22 15.13
N SER A 86 0.84 -0.75 14.27
CA SER A 86 1.83 -1.70 13.77
C SER A 86 2.98 -1.04 12.98
N PHE A 87 2.85 0.21 12.53
CA PHE A 87 3.94 0.93 11.88
C PHE A 87 5.12 1.16 12.84
N ALA A 88 4.88 1.18 14.15
CA ALA A 88 5.94 1.19 15.15
C ALA A 88 6.85 -0.05 15.10
N ASN A 89 6.38 -1.15 14.50
CA ASN A 89 7.15 -2.39 14.35
C ASN A 89 7.94 -2.46 13.03
N MET A 90 7.82 -1.45 12.16
CA MET A 90 8.50 -1.44 10.86
C MET A 90 9.93 -0.92 11.03
N GLU A 91 10.88 -1.84 11.17
CA GLU A 91 12.30 -1.51 11.43
C GLU A 91 13.03 -0.91 10.22
N PHE A 92 12.54 -1.12 9.00
CA PHE A 92 13.30 -0.85 7.76
C PHE A 92 12.68 0.15 6.78
N VAL A 93 11.52 0.74 7.11
CA VAL A 93 10.91 1.75 6.22
C VAL A 93 11.75 3.03 6.26
N LYS A 94 12.48 3.27 5.16
CA LYS A 94 13.33 4.46 5.00
C LYS A 94 12.53 5.65 4.49
N HIS A 95 11.46 5.37 3.74
CA HIS A 95 10.66 6.39 3.08
C HIS A 95 9.17 6.09 3.25
N LEU A 96 8.50 6.93 4.02
CA LEU A 96 7.07 6.87 4.27
C LEU A 96 6.43 8.16 3.76
N TYR A 97 5.65 8.05 2.68
CA TYR A 97 4.89 9.16 2.11
C TYR A 97 3.40 8.85 2.26
N VAL A 98 2.80 9.48 3.26
CA VAL A 98 1.38 9.35 3.61
C VAL A 98 0.78 10.75 3.72
N LEU A 99 -0.38 10.95 3.12
CA LEU A 99 -1.17 12.16 3.27
C LEU A 99 -2.53 11.72 3.79
N LEU A 100 -2.78 11.97 5.08
CA LEU A 100 -4.04 11.66 5.73
C LEU A 100 -4.92 12.90 5.67
N SER A 101 -6.09 12.77 5.06
CA SER A 101 -7.13 13.77 5.18
C SER A 101 -7.73 13.67 6.60
N CYS A 102 -7.55 14.71 7.42
CA CYS A 102 -8.16 14.81 8.74
C CYS A 102 -9.68 14.87 8.68
#